data_AF-A0A3D1FVH6-F1
#
_entry.id   AF-A0A3D1FVH6-F1
#
_cell.length_a   1.000
_cell.length_b   1.000
_cell.length_c   1.000
_cell.angle_alpha   90.00
_cell.angle_beta   90.00
_cell.angle_gamma   90.00
#
_symmetry.space_group_name_H-M   'P 1'
#
loop_
_entity.id
_entity.type
_entity.pdbx_description
1 polymer ?
#
loop_
_entity_poly.entity_id
_entity_poly.type
_entity_poly.pdbx_seq_one_letter_code
_entity_poly.pdbx_strand_id
1 'polypeptide(L)' 'MAAPIISPSLLAADFGNLQRDCQMVNQSQADWFHIDVMDGVFVPNISYGMPVVKTMAENCEKVMDVHLMIVQPER' A
#
# COMPACT_ATOMS: atom_id res chain seq x y z
N MET A 1 -6.65 12.37 23.92
CA MET A 1 -7.12 12.13 22.54
C MET A 1 -6.00 11.39 21.81
N ALA A 2 -6.32 10.41 20.97
CA ALA A 2 -5.31 9.76 20.13
C ALA A 2 -4.77 10.76 19.10
N ALA A 3 -3.48 10.68 18.78
CA ALA A 3 -2.88 11.50 17.72
C ALA A 3 -3.42 11.06 16.35
N PRO A 4 -3.53 11.98 15.36
CA PRO A 4 -3.90 11.61 14.00
C PRO A 4 -2.82 10.71 13.39
N ILE A 5 -3.25 9.75 12.56
CA ILE A 5 -2.38 8.83 11.82
C ILE A 5 -2.28 9.32 10.38
N ILE A 6 -1.07 9.38 9.84
CA ILE A 6 -0.80 9.70 8.43
C ILE A 6 -0.34 8.44 7.72
N SER A 7 -1.11 8.01 6.71
CA SER A 7 -0.87 6.78 5.94
C SER A 7 -0.85 7.10 4.43
N PRO A 8 0.31 7.44 3.82
CA PRO A 8 0.42 7.71 2.40
C PRO A 8 0.08 6.47 1.56
N SER A 9 -0.76 6.63 0.53
CA SER A 9 -1.12 5.53 -0.37
C SER A 9 -0.05 5.28 -1.43
N LEU A 10 0.43 4.03 -1.49
CA LEU A 10 1.33 3.56 -2.55
C LEU A 10 0.62 3.34 -3.88
N LEU A 11 -0.70 3.48 -3.96
CA LEU A 11 -1.41 3.53 -5.24
C LEU A 11 -0.98 4.72 -6.10
N ALA A 12 -0.56 5.82 -5.45
CA ALA A 12 -0.08 7.04 -6.10
C ALA A 12 1.45 7.06 -6.32
N ALA A 13 2.15 5.98 -5.99
CA ALA A 13 3.60 5.90 -6.14
C ALA A 13 4.02 5.70 -7.60
N ASP A 14 5.28 6.00 -7.89
CA ASP A 14 5.95 5.64 -9.14
C ASP A 14 6.29 4.14 -9.13
N PHE A 15 5.43 3.31 -9.72
CA PHE A 15 5.66 1.86 -9.80
C PHE A 15 6.93 1.47 -10.54
N GLY A 16 7.47 2.34 -11.41
CA GLY A 16 8.76 2.11 -12.07
C GLY A 16 9.94 2.21 -11.09
N ASN A 17 9.76 2.89 -9.96
CA ASN A 17 10.76 3.13 -8.94
C ASN A 17 10.20 2.94 -7.52
N LEU A 18 9.37 1.92 -7.30
CA LEU A 18 8.61 1.75 -6.06
C LEU A 18 9.49 1.73 -4.80
N GLN A 19 10.68 1.13 -4.88
CA GLN A 19 11.65 1.12 -3.77
C GLN A 19 12.04 2.52 -3.30
N ARG A 20 12.22 3.48 -4.23
CA ARG A 20 12.55 4.87 -3.90
C ARG A 20 11.43 5.51 -3.08
N ASP A 21 10.19 5.31 -3.50
CA ASP A 21 9.04 5.92 -2.85
C ASP A 21 8.77 5.26 -1.49
N CYS A 22 9.00 3.95 -1.36
CA CYS A 22 9.00 3.27 -0.06
C CYS A 22 10.06 3.87 0.89
N GLN A 23 11.29 4.05 0.42
CA GLN A 23 12.36 4.65 1.22
C GLN A 23 12.04 6.09 1.63
N MET A 24 11.45 6.88 0.73
CA MET A 24 10.99 8.24 1.04
C MET A 24 9.98 8.23 2.19
N VAL A 25 8.98 7.34 2.15
CA VAL A 25 7.98 7.23 3.22
C VAL A 25 8.60 6.67 4.51
N ASN A 26 9.52 5.70 4.44
CA ASN A 26 10.26 5.21 5.62
C ASN A 26 10.98 6.35 6.35
N GLN A 27 11.64 7.24 5.61
CA GLN A 27 12.37 8.39 6.15
C GLN A 27 11.46 9.55 6.60
N SER A 28 10.17 9.52 6.24
CA SER A 28 9.21 10.56 6.60
C SER A 28 8.65 10.40 8.02
N GLN A 29 7.87 11.38 8.47
CA GLN A 29 7.10 11.31 9.72
C GLN A 29 5.76 10.57 9.59
N ALA A 30 5.44 10.02 8.41
CA ALA A 30 4.24 9.22 8.24
C ALA A 30 4.28 8.00 9.16
N ASP A 31 3.12 7.60 9.66
CA ASP A 31 3.00 6.48 10.57
C ASP A 31 3.02 5.16 9.81
N TRP A 32 2.20 5.07 8.75
CA TRP A 32 1.85 3.83 8.06
C TRP A 32 2.03 3.97 6.54
N PHE A 33 1.96 2.84 5.84
CA PHE A 33 1.80 2.75 4.39
C PHE A 33 0.38 2.30 4.07
N HIS A 34 -0.34 3.05 3.23
CA HIS A 34 -1.65 2.61 2.76
C HIS A 34 -1.50 1.83 1.45
N ILE A 35 -2.10 0.64 1.40
CA ILE A 35 -1.94 -0.33 0.31
C ILE A 35 -3.33 -0.68 -0.23
N ASP A 36 -3.63 -0.25 -1.46
CA ASP A 36 -4.92 -0.46 -2.10
C ASP A 36 -4.85 -1.63 -3.08
N VAL A 37 -5.46 -2.77 -2.73
CA VAL A 37 -5.52 -3.96 -3.58
C VAL A 37 -6.87 -4.00 -4.29
N MET A 38 -6.86 -3.95 -5.63
CA MET A 38 -8.05 -3.91 -6.48
C MET A 38 -8.04 -5.05 -7.50
N ASP A 39 -9.15 -5.75 -7.67
CA ASP A 39 -9.26 -6.95 -8.52
C ASP A 39 -9.94 -6.74 -9.89
N GLY A 40 -10.42 -5.53 -10.20
CA GLY A 40 -11.18 -5.27 -11.43
C GLY A 40 -12.63 -5.77 -11.40
N VAL A 41 -13.07 -6.40 -10.31
CA VAL A 41 -14.41 -6.96 -10.12
C VAL A 41 -15.20 -6.15 -9.10
N PHE A 42 -14.65 -5.93 -7.91
CA PHE A 42 -15.26 -5.09 -6.88
C PHE A 42 -15.22 -3.61 -7.27
N VAL A 43 -14.13 -3.20 -7.93
CA VAL A 43 -13.94 -1.89 -8.56
C VAL A 43 -13.45 -2.09 -10.00
N PRO A 44 -13.73 -1.16 -10.94
CA PRO A 44 -13.35 -1.36 -12.36
C PRO A 44 -11.85 -1.32 -12.62
N ASN A 45 -11.06 -0.75 -11.71
CA ASN A 45 -9.61 -0.63 -11.85
C ASN A 45 -8.90 -1.83 -11.24
N ILE A 46 -7.72 -2.16 -11.77
CA ILE A 46 -6.80 -3.14 -11.19
C ILE A 46 -5.55 -2.38 -10.73
N SER A 47 -5.14 -2.57 -9.48
CA SER A 47 -3.93 -1.95 -8.93
C SER A 47 -2.73 -2.88 -9.07
N TYR A 48 -2.50 -3.73 -8.07
CA TYR A 48 -1.39 -4.66 -8.03
C TYR A 48 -1.76 -5.91 -7.22
N GLY A 49 -1.21 -7.05 -7.62
CA GLY A 49 -1.44 -8.34 -6.98
C GLY A 49 -0.48 -8.64 -5.84
N MET A 50 -0.67 -9.80 -5.22
CA MET A 50 0.14 -10.30 -4.09
C MET A 50 1.66 -10.30 -4.32
N PRO A 51 2.20 -10.57 -5.53
CA PRO A 51 3.65 -10.48 -5.75
C PRO A 51 4.23 -9.09 -5.46
N VAL A 52 3.51 -8.03 -5.85
CA VAL A 52 3.93 -6.64 -5.61
C VAL A 52 3.79 -6.29 -4.13
N VAL A 53 2.70 -6.71 -3.49
CA VAL A 53 2.49 -6.53 -2.04
C VAL A 53 3.61 -7.21 -1.25
N LYS A 54 4.08 -8.38 -1.68
CA LYS A 54 5.24 -9.05 -1.09
C LYS A 54 6.51 -8.22 -1.23
N THR A 55 6.80 -7.67 -2.42
CA THR A 55 7.94 -6.76 -2.60
C THR A 55 7.81 -5.50 -1.74
N MET A 56 6.60 -4.94 -1.60
CA MET A 56 6.35 -3.82 -0.69
C MET A 56 6.65 -4.20 0.76
N ALA A 57 6.21 -5.37 1.21
CA ALA A 57 6.48 -5.86 2.57
C ALA A 57 7.97 -6.07 2.87
N GLU A 58 8.79 -6.31 1.85
CA GLU A 58 10.26 -6.39 1.98
C GLU A 58 10.93 -5.00 2.08
N ASN A 59 10.25 -3.93 1.67
CA ASN A 59 10.82 -2.57 1.58
C ASN A 59 10.15 -1.53 2.51
N CYS A 60 8.93 -1.80 2.99
CA CYS A 60 8.20 -0.93 3.91
C CYS A 60 8.56 -1.29 5.35
N GLU A 61 9.16 -0.36 6.09
CA GLU A 61 9.61 -0.59 7.47
C GLU A 61 8.54 -0.21 8.51
N LYS A 62 7.42 0.34 8.05
CA LYS A 62 6.30 0.81 8.88
C LYS A 62 5.08 -0.09 8.66
N VAL A 63 4.04 0.10 9.49
CA VAL A 63 2.79 -0.68 9.38
C VAL A 63 2.21 -0.53 7.99
N MET A 64 1.82 -1.65 7.39
CA MET A 64 1.08 -1.68 6.13
C MET A 64 -0.42 -1.77 6.44
N ASP A 65 -1.12 -0.67 6.20
CA ASP A 65 -2.57 -0.55 6.24
C ASP A 65 -3.15 -1.04 4.91
N VAL A 66 -3.50 -2.33 4.87
CA VAL A 66 -3.95 -3.00 3.65
C VAL A 66 -5.46 -2.87 3.49
N HIS A 67 -5.87 -2.17 2.43
CA HIS A 67 -7.25 -1.98 2.03
C HIS A 67 -7.60 -2.90 0.85
N LEU A 68 -8.41 -3.92 1.14
CA LEU A 68 -8.85 -4.90 0.15
C LEU A 68 -10.13 -4.44 -0.53
N MET A 69 -10.01 -4.03 -1.79
CA MET A 69 -11.12 -3.76 -2.71
C MET A 69 -11.25 -4.93 -3.70
N ILE A 70 -11.48 -6.12 -3.15
CA ILE A 70 -11.59 -7.38 -3.90
C ILE A 70 -12.84 -8.16 -3.48
N VAL A 71 -13.34 -9.00 -4.37
CA VAL A 71 -14.36 -9.99 -4.02
C VAL A 71 -13.73 -11.19 -3.31
N GLN A 72 -14.43 -11.76 -2.31
CA GLN A 72 -13.98 -12.95 -1.54
C GLN A 72 -12.57 -12.80 -0.91
N PRO A 73 -12.33 -11.78 -0.07
CA PRO A 73 -11.00 -11.50 0.52
C PRO A 73 -10.50 -12.57 1.50
N GLU A 74 -11.35 -13.50 1.92
CA GLU A 74 -11.00 -14.63 2.78
C GLU A 74 -10.23 -15.76 2.07
N ARG A 75 -10.16 -15.72 0.73
CA ARG A 75 -9.53 -16.74 -0.10
C ARG A 75 -8.12 -16.33 -0.52
#